data_AF-A0AAW5FHZ7-F1
#
_entry.id   AF-A0AAW5FHZ7-F1
#
_cell.length_a   1.000
_cell.length_b   1.000
_cell.length_c   1.000
_cell.angle_alpha   90.00
_cell.angle_beta   90.00
_cell.angle_gamma   90.00
#
_symmetry.space_group_name_H-M   'P 1'
#
loop_
_entity.id
_entity.type
_entity.pdbx_description
1 polymer ?
#
loop_
_entity_poly.entity_id
_entity_poly.type
_entity_poly.pdbx_seq_one_letter_code
_entity_poly.pdbx_strand_id
1 'polypeptide(L)'
;MPWCREQKLEVTRSRAYKKNDQAFVEQKNGAVVRRLMGYGRFDGIETARVMGRLYAAARLYVNFFQPSFKLKEKRREGAKVIKRYHLPSTPYERALAHPKVTAAVKKRLRDQYRSDIRAAQEELGNRVDRRAGQAPGLQPASTSTAPATAASFAKTLGKTTTTGEPRATHRRTRRAYKPGFACRPSSTRILLRSRAGSLRNRS
;
A
#
# COMPACT_ATOMS: atom_id res chain seq x y z
N MET A 1 -23.76 7.82 18.86
CA MET A 1 -23.72 6.34 18.88
C MET A 1 -25.05 5.67 18.46
N PRO A 2 -25.75 6.05 17.36
CA PRO A 2 -27.02 5.39 17.01
C PRO A 2 -26.83 3.99 16.42
N TRP A 3 -25.94 3.86 15.44
CA TRP A 3 -25.72 2.61 14.70
C TRP A 3 -25.25 1.43 15.58
N CYS A 4 -24.31 1.64 16.51
CA CYS A 4 -23.85 0.56 17.41
C CYS A 4 -24.96 0.06 18.34
N ARG A 5 -25.84 0.96 18.81
CA ARG A 5 -26.99 0.59 19.64
C ARG A 5 -28.01 -0.20 18.84
N GLU A 6 -28.27 0.23 17.60
CA GLU A 6 -29.14 -0.47 16.66
C GLU A 6 -28.62 -1.88 16.33
N GLN A 7 -27.31 -2.05 16.17
CA GLN A 7 -26.67 -3.36 15.95
C GLN A 7 -26.46 -4.18 17.24
N LYS A 8 -26.94 -3.71 18.40
CA LYS A 8 -26.72 -4.33 19.72
C LYS A 8 -25.25 -4.62 20.02
N LEU A 9 -24.35 -3.76 19.53
CA LEU A 9 -22.92 -3.84 19.76
C LEU A 9 -22.59 -3.09 21.05
N GLU A 10 -22.05 -3.81 22.02
CA GLU A 10 -21.59 -3.21 23.27
C GLU A 10 -20.35 -2.34 23.01
N VAL A 11 -20.46 -1.05 23.30
CA VAL A 11 -19.34 -0.10 23.12
C VAL A 11 -18.52 -0.09 24.40
N THR A 12 -17.53 -0.97 24.48
CA THR A 12 -16.59 -1.00 25.61
C THR A 12 -15.48 0.03 25.40
N ARG A 13 -15.18 0.83 26.43
CA ARG A 13 -14.04 1.76 26.42
C ARG A 13 -12.78 1.00 26.83
N SER A 14 -11.60 1.35 26.28
CA SER A 14 -10.34 0.86 26.84
C SER A 14 -10.17 1.32 28.28
N ARG A 15 -9.49 0.53 29.11
CA ARG A 15 -9.24 0.91 30.50
C ARG A 15 -8.38 2.17 30.57
N ALA A 16 -8.67 3.02 31.54
CA ALA A 16 -7.88 4.21 31.80
C ALA A 16 -6.39 3.82 31.96
N TYR A 17 -5.51 4.60 31.34
CA TYR A 17 -4.05 4.43 31.38
C TYR A 17 -3.50 3.10 30.83
N LYS A 18 -4.31 2.32 30.09
CA LYS A 18 -3.87 1.06 29.50
C LYS A 18 -3.63 1.17 27.99
N LYS A 19 -2.47 1.72 27.61
CA LYS A 19 -2.06 1.93 26.20
C LYS A 19 -2.07 0.67 25.32
N ASN A 20 -1.95 -0.51 25.91
CA ASN A 20 -1.92 -1.78 25.18
C ASN A 20 -3.31 -2.34 24.84
N ASP A 21 -4.40 -1.77 25.38
CA ASP A 21 -5.76 -2.27 25.11
C ASP A 21 -6.18 -2.05 23.64
N GLN A 22 -5.55 -1.09 22.93
CA GLN A 22 -5.83 -0.77 21.52
C GLN A 22 -4.69 -1.15 20.57
N ALA A 23 -3.71 -1.95 21.03
CA ALA A 23 -2.49 -2.21 20.27
C ALA A 23 -2.74 -2.76 18.86
N PHE A 24 -3.70 -3.68 18.69
CA PHE A 24 -4.03 -4.24 17.38
C PHE A 24 -4.71 -3.24 16.44
N VAL A 25 -5.57 -2.36 16.99
CA VAL A 25 -6.22 -1.29 16.23
C VAL A 25 -5.16 -0.30 15.74
N GLU A 26 -4.29 0.15 16.63
CA GLU A 26 -3.22 1.09 16.28
C GLU A 26 -2.20 0.49 15.31
N GLN A 27 -1.90 -0.80 15.44
CA GLN A 27 -1.06 -1.51 14.47
C GLN A 27 -1.70 -1.48 13.07
N LYS A 28 -3.01 -1.71 12.95
CA LYS A 28 -3.71 -1.66 11.66
C LYS A 28 -3.84 -0.24 11.12
N ASN A 29 -4.11 0.74 11.99
CA ASN A 29 -4.10 2.16 11.63
C ASN A 29 -2.74 2.57 11.07
N GLY A 30 -1.65 2.14 11.70
CA GLY A 30 -0.29 2.37 11.20
C GLY A 30 0.00 1.67 9.87
N ALA A 31 -0.26 0.36 9.80
CA ALA A 31 0.13 -0.46 8.65
C ALA A 31 -0.67 -0.18 7.38
N VAL A 32 -1.93 0.23 7.51
CA VAL A 32 -2.85 0.45 6.38
C VAL A 32 -3.20 1.93 6.24
N VAL A 33 -3.88 2.51 7.23
CA VAL A 33 -4.51 3.82 7.11
C VAL A 33 -3.48 4.94 6.95
N ARG A 34 -2.55 5.06 7.90
CA ARG A 34 -1.48 6.07 7.90
C ARG A 34 -0.47 5.86 6.78
N ARG A 35 -0.27 4.61 6.34
CA ARG A 35 0.57 4.31 5.18
C ARG A 35 -0.06 4.81 3.86
N LEU A 36 -1.37 4.74 3.74
CA LEU A 36 -2.09 5.19 2.55
C LEU A 36 -2.29 6.71 2.53
N MET A 37 -2.65 7.30 3.67
CA MET A 37 -3.09 8.70 3.75
C MET A 37 -2.11 9.65 4.41
N GLY A 38 -1.07 9.14 5.06
CA GLY A 38 -0.18 9.94 5.89
C GLY A 38 -0.84 10.41 7.19
N TYR A 39 -0.35 11.54 7.69
CA TYR A 39 -0.77 12.16 8.96
C TYR A 39 -1.54 13.47 8.77
N GLY A 40 -1.91 13.80 7.54
CA GLY A 40 -2.64 15.03 7.22
C GLY A 40 -4.01 15.08 7.91
N ARG A 41 -4.42 16.28 8.32
CA ARG A 41 -5.82 16.55 8.67
C ARG A 41 -6.56 16.87 7.37
N PHE A 42 -7.68 16.19 7.19
CA PHE A 42 -8.49 16.28 5.99
C PHE A 42 -9.89 16.72 6.39
N ASP A 43 -10.36 17.82 5.81
CA ASP A 43 -11.66 18.41 6.11
C ASP A 43 -12.52 18.50 4.84
N GLY A 44 -13.84 18.57 5.04
CA GLY A 44 -14.81 18.73 3.96
C GLY A 44 -15.47 17.43 3.46
N ILE A 45 -16.71 17.57 2.98
CA ILE A 45 -17.55 16.46 2.53
C ILE A 45 -16.96 15.78 1.29
N GLU A 46 -16.41 16.54 0.35
CA GLU A 46 -15.80 15.95 -0.85
C GLU A 46 -14.59 15.09 -0.50
N THR A 47 -13.75 15.56 0.43
CA THR A 47 -12.60 14.80 0.92
C THR A 47 -13.06 13.50 1.58
N ALA A 48 -14.12 13.55 2.40
CA ALA A 48 -14.72 12.36 3.01
C ALA A 48 -15.24 11.36 1.95
N ARG A 49 -15.84 11.84 0.85
CA ARG A 49 -16.30 10.98 -0.25
C ARG A 49 -15.14 10.29 -0.97
N VAL A 50 -14.08 11.03 -1.28
CA VAL A 50 -12.87 10.47 -1.91
C VAL A 50 -12.23 9.42 -1.00
N MET A 51 -12.11 9.73 0.29
CA MET A 51 -11.62 8.82 1.32
C MET A 51 -12.46 7.55 1.42
N GLY A 52 -13.78 7.69 1.39
CA GLY A 52 -14.70 6.53 1.38
C GLY A 52 -14.42 5.59 0.22
N ARG A 53 -14.24 6.12 -1.00
CA ARG A 53 -13.88 5.31 -2.18
C ARG A 53 -12.52 4.64 -2.02
N LEU A 54 -11.52 5.38 -1.54
CA LEU A 54 -10.18 4.83 -1.32
C LEU A 54 -10.21 3.70 -0.28
N TYR A 55 -10.88 3.88 0.85
CA TYR A 55 -10.95 2.86 1.90
C TYR A 55 -11.77 1.65 1.46
N ALA A 56 -12.80 1.81 0.64
CA ALA A 56 -13.53 0.69 0.05
C ALA A 56 -12.59 -0.19 -0.81
N ALA A 57 -11.74 0.41 -1.64
CA ALA A 57 -10.73 -0.29 -2.43
C ALA A 57 -9.63 -0.90 -1.54
N ALA A 58 -9.11 -0.13 -0.58
CA ALA A 58 -8.05 -0.57 0.32
C ALA A 58 -8.47 -1.77 1.18
N ARG A 59 -9.74 -1.81 1.61
CA ARG A 59 -10.33 -2.94 2.34
C ARG A 59 -10.18 -4.23 1.54
N LEU A 60 -10.50 -4.21 0.25
CA LEU A 60 -10.37 -5.38 -0.62
C LEU A 60 -8.92 -5.71 -0.89
N TYR A 61 -8.09 -4.72 -1.21
CA TYR A 61 -6.67 -4.94 -1.43
C TYR A 61 -6.00 -5.69 -0.26
N VAL A 62 -6.19 -5.21 0.98
CA VAL A 62 -5.54 -5.79 2.16
C VAL A 62 -6.20 -7.10 2.62
N ASN A 63 -7.54 -7.18 2.57
CA ASN A 63 -8.26 -8.30 3.18
C ASN A 63 -8.73 -9.36 2.17
N PHE A 64 -8.48 -9.19 0.88
CA PHE A 64 -8.94 -10.11 -0.15
C PHE A 64 -7.80 -10.55 -1.07
N PHE A 65 -7.05 -9.60 -1.62
CA PHE A 65 -6.03 -9.87 -2.65
C PHE A 65 -4.61 -10.05 -2.10
N GLN A 66 -4.26 -9.39 -0.99
CA GLN A 66 -2.91 -9.49 -0.44
C GLN A 66 -2.72 -10.82 0.29
N PRO A 67 -1.69 -11.63 -0.05
CA PRO A 67 -1.35 -12.82 0.71
C PRO A 67 -1.05 -12.47 2.17
N SER A 68 -1.59 -13.27 3.09
CA SER A 68 -1.36 -13.07 4.53
C SER A 68 -0.73 -14.30 5.17
N PHE A 69 0.30 -14.05 6.00
CA PHE A 69 0.91 -15.08 6.83
C PHE A 69 -0.03 -15.46 7.97
N LYS A 70 -0.29 -16.76 8.10
CA LYS A 70 -1.10 -17.32 9.19
C LYS A 70 -0.28 -18.36 9.94
N LEU A 71 -0.25 -18.20 11.27
CA LEU A 71 0.42 -19.11 12.17
C LEU A 71 -0.34 -20.44 12.20
N LYS A 72 0.34 -21.54 11.89
CA LYS A 72 -0.22 -22.90 11.92
C LYS A 72 -0.03 -23.52 13.30
N GLU A 73 1.17 -23.38 13.84
CA GLU A 73 1.56 -24.02 15.10
C GLU A 73 2.57 -23.13 15.82
N LYS A 74 2.48 -23.07 17.15
CA LYS A 74 3.48 -22.46 18.02
C LYS A 74 3.73 -23.41 19.18
N ARG A 75 4.98 -23.82 19.36
CA ARG A 75 5.40 -24.64 20.50
C ARG A 75 6.63 -24.06 21.17
N ARG A 76 6.84 -24.44 22.43
CA ARG A 76 7.98 -24.01 23.23
C ARG A 76 8.86 -25.21 23.53
N GLU A 77 10.13 -25.10 23.21
CA GLU A 77 11.17 -26.09 23.51
C GLU A 77 12.17 -25.40 24.46
N GLY A 78 12.01 -25.64 25.77
CA GLY A 78 12.76 -24.94 26.81
C GLY A 78 12.60 -23.42 26.74
N ALA A 79 13.70 -22.71 26.47
CA ALA A 79 13.72 -21.25 26.31
C ALA A 79 13.27 -20.77 24.91
N LYS A 80 13.21 -21.67 23.90
CA LYS A 80 12.94 -21.31 22.50
C LYS A 80 11.47 -21.45 22.15
N VAL A 81 10.93 -20.46 21.43
CA VAL A 81 9.58 -20.50 20.85
C VAL A 81 9.70 -20.72 19.35
N ILE A 82 9.19 -21.86 18.86
CA ILE A 82 9.20 -22.22 17.45
C ILE A 82 7.80 -21.99 16.87
N LYS A 83 7.74 -21.28 15.73
CA LYS A 83 6.51 -20.95 15.01
C LYS A 83 6.55 -21.58 13.63
N ARG A 84 5.52 -22.35 13.27
CA ARG A 84 5.33 -22.87 11.91
C ARG A 84 4.14 -22.15 11.29
N TYR A 85 4.31 -21.71 10.05
CA TYR A 85 3.29 -20.95 9.33
C TYR A 85 2.68 -21.80 8.21
N HIS A 86 1.47 -21.42 7.80
CA HIS A 86 0.90 -21.93 6.55
C HIS A 86 1.65 -21.38 5.35
N LEU A 87 1.52 -22.06 4.21
CA LEU A 87 1.94 -21.53 2.92
C LEU A 87 1.29 -20.16 2.67
N PRO A 88 2.00 -19.25 1.95
CA PRO A 88 1.43 -17.98 1.52
C PRO A 88 0.15 -18.22 0.73
N SER A 89 -0.94 -17.58 1.18
CA SER A 89 -2.24 -17.69 0.53
C SER A 89 -3.07 -16.46 0.88
N THR A 90 -3.89 -16.03 -0.07
CA THR A 90 -4.78 -14.88 0.10
C THR A 90 -5.91 -15.21 1.07
N PRO A 91 -6.47 -14.22 1.80
CA PRO A 91 -7.66 -14.46 2.61
C PRO A 91 -8.83 -15.02 1.81
N TYR A 92 -8.96 -14.62 0.54
CA TYR A 92 -9.94 -15.15 -0.41
C TYR A 92 -9.78 -16.67 -0.61
N GLU A 93 -8.59 -17.13 -0.99
CA GLU A 93 -8.28 -18.55 -1.15
C GLU A 93 -8.53 -19.35 0.13
N ARG A 94 -8.11 -18.81 1.28
CA ARG A 94 -8.34 -19.44 2.58
C ARG A 94 -9.83 -19.57 2.89
N ALA A 95 -10.64 -18.56 2.59
CA ALA A 95 -12.09 -18.61 2.78
C ALA A 95 -12.75 -19.65 1.87
N LEU A 96 -12.27 -19.82 0.62
CA LEU A 96 -12.76 -20.86 -0.28
C LEU A 96 -12.38 -22.27 0.20
N ALA A 97 -11.19 -22.44 0.76
CA ALA A 97 -10.72 -23.72 1.31
C ALA A 97 -11.38 -24.07 2.66
N HIS A 98 -11.92 -23.10 3.39
CA HIS A 98 -12.45 -23.34 4.72
C HIS A 98 -13.77 -24.14 4.69
N PRO A 99 -13.92 -25.20 5.50
CA PRO A 99 -15.09 -26.08 5.45
C PRO A 99 -16.36 -25.42 6.00
N LYS A 100 -16.24 -24.53 6.99
CA LYS A 100 -17.40 -23.83 7.59
C LYS A 100 -18.02 -22.75 6.70
N VAL A 101 -17.43 -22.45 5.54
CA VAL A 101 -17.96 -21.42 4.63
C VAL A 101 -18.96 -22.09 3.69
N THR A 102 -20.19 -21.58 3.66
CA THR A 102 -21.26 -22.16 2.83
C THR A 102 -20.99 -21.98 1.34
N ALA A 103 -21.54 -22.87 0.51
CA ALA A 103 -21.39 -22.81 -0.95
C ALA A 103 -21.88 -21.47 -1.54
N ALA A 104 -22.96 -20.92 -0.99
CA ALA A 104 -23.50 -19.61 -1.40
C ALA A 104 -22.50 -18.48 -1.17
N VAL A 105 -21.83 -18.45 0.00
CA VAL A 105 -20.79 -17.46 0.29
C VAL A 105 -19.59 -17.66 -0.64
N LYS A 106 -19.16 -18.91 -0.87
CA LYS A 106 -18.06 -19.20 -1.82
C LYS A 106 -18.39 -18.73 -3.24
N LYS A 107 -19.64 -18.89 -3.70
CA LYS A 107 -20.10 -18.36 -4.99
C LYS A 107 -19.97 -16.85 -5.05
N ARG A 108 -20.50 -16.14 -4.06
CA ARG A 108 -20.40 -14.67 -3.96
C ARG A 108 -18.96 -14.18 -3.99
N LEU A 109 -18.05 -14.84 -3.27
CA LEU A 109 -16.63 -14.46 -3.26
C LEU A 109 -15.98 -14.65 -4.64
N ARG A 110 -16.33 -15.71 -5.38
CA ARG A 110 -15.84 -15.93 -6.75
C ARG A 110 -16.35 -14.87 -7.72
N ASP A 111 -17.63 -14.53 -7.61
CA ASP A 111 -18.25 -13.52 -8.47
C ASP A 111 -17.62 -12.14 -8.22
N GLN A 112 -17.40 -11.80 -6.96
CA GLN A 112 -16.67 -10.59 -6.57
C GLN A 112 -15.21 -10.58 -7.08
N TYR A 113 -14.49 -11.69 -6.97
CA TYR A 113 -13.12 -11.78 -7.48
C TYR A 113 -13.06 -11.51 -9.00
N ARG A 114 -14.04 -12.02 -9.76
CA ARG A 114 -14.12 -11.80 -11.21
C ARG A 114 -14.47 -10.35 -11.56
N SER A 115 -15.46 -9.76 -10.89
CA SER A 115 -15.87 -8.38 -11.18
C SER A 115 -14.75 -7.39 -10.87
N ASP A 116 -14.10 -7.54 -9.72
CA ASP A 116 -13.12 -6.57 -9.24
C ASP A 116 -11.84 -6.59 -10.07
N ILE A 117 -11.39 -7.78 -10.51
CA ILE A 117 -10.23 -7.90 -11.42
C ILE A 117 -10.55 -7.30 -12.77
N ARG A 118 -11.74 -7.57 -13.32
CA ARG A 118 -12.15 -7.02 -14.61
C ARG A 118 -12.21 -5.49 -14.58
N ALA A 119 -12.84 -4.93 -13.53
CA ALA A 119 -12.87 -3.49 -13.31
C ALA A 119 -11.46 -2.88 -13.19
N ALA A 120 -10.54 -3.55 -12.48
CA ALA A 120 -9.16 -3.09 -12.36
C ALA A 120 -8.39 -3.14 -13.69
N GLN A 121 -8.63 -4.15 -14.52
CA GLN A 121 -8.05 -4.27 -15.86
C GLN A 121 -8.56 -3.17 -16.79
N GLU A 122 -9.87 -2.91 -16.79
CA GLU A 122 -10.50 -1.82 -17.56
C GLU A 122 -9.98 -0.45 -17.11
N GLU A 123 -9.86 -0.20 -15.80
CA GLU A 123 -9.28 1.05 -15.29
C GLU A 123 -7.82 1.22 -15.74
N LEU A 124 -7.02 0.15 -15.67
CA LEU A 124 -5.63 0.19 -16.11
C LEU A 124 -5.53 0.49 -17.60
N GLY A 125 -6.36 -0.14 -18.44
CA GLY A 125 -6.46 0.14 -19.88
C GLY A 125 -6.76 1.62 -20.14
N ASN A 126 -7.84 2.14 -19.53
CA ASN A 126 -8.23 3.55 -19.67
C ASN A 126 -7.12 4.53 -19.26
N ARG A 127 -6.32 4.19 -18.24
CA ARG A 127 -5.19 5.01 -17.79
C ARG A 127 -4.01 4.95 -18.75
N VAL A 128 -3.76 3.79 -19.38
CA VAL A 128 -2.75 3.63 -20.43
C VAL A 128 -3.15 4.45 -21.66
N ASP A 129 -4.40 4.34 -22.09
CA ASP A 129 -4.92 5.05 -23.27
C ASP A 129 -4.87 6.56 -23.08
N ARG A 130 -5.23 7.06 -21.89
CA ARG A 130 -5.14 8.49 -21.57
C ARG A 130 -3.69 8.99 -21.61
N ARG A 131 -2.73 8.19 -21.14
CA ARG A 131 -1.30 8.53 -21.21
C ARG A 131 -0.80 8.52 -22.66
N ALA A 132 -1.24 7.55 -23.46
CA ALA A 132 -0.92 7.49 -24.88
C ALA A 132 -1.49 8.71 -25.64
N GLY A 133 -2.71 9.13 -25.35
CA GLY A 133 -3.32 10.32 -25.96
C GLY A 133 -2.76 11.67 -25.49
N GLN A 134 -2.01 11.71 -24.39
CA GLN A 134 -1.40 12.93 -23.83
C GLN A 134 0.11 13.03 -24.10
N ALA A 135 0.73 12.03 -24.71
CA ALA A 135 2.15 12.06 -25.03
C ALA A 135 2.39 12.86 -26.33
N PRO A 136 3.13 14.00 -26.30
CA PRO A 136 3.51 14.68 -27.53
C PRO A 136 4.54 13.81 -28.26
N GLY A 137 4.18 13.32 -29.46
CA GLY A 137 5.12 12.65 -30.37
C GLY A 137 5.17 11.13 -30.33
N LEU A 138 4.31 10.46 -29.56
CA LEU A 138 4.08 9.02 -29.76
C LEU A 138 3.01 8.86 -30.84
N GLN A 139 3.47 8.56 -32.05
CA GLN A 139 2.58 8.06 -33.09
C GLN A 139 1.81 6.87 -32.51
N PRO A 140 0.49 6.74 -32.78
CA PRO A 140 -0.21 5.50 -32.46
C PRO A 140 0.64 4.37 -33.02
N ALA A 141 0.90 3.33 -32.21
CA ALA A 141 1.57 2.15 -32.69
C ALA A 141 0.87 1.78 -33.99
N SER A 142 1.57 1.93 -35.12
CA SER A 142 1.07 1.45 -36.38
C SER A 142 0.64 0.03 -36.08
N THR A 143 -0.60 -0.29 -36.39
CA THR A 143 -1.07 -1.66 -36.42
C THR A 143 -0.13 -2.38 -37.38
N SER A 144 0.98 -2.88 -36.85
CA SER A 144 1.82 -3.89 -37.46
C SER A 144 0.83 -4.96 -37.84
N THR A 145 0.59 -5.09 -39.14
CA THR A 145 -0.30 -6.08 -39.72
C THR A 145 0.03 -7.40 -39.04
N ALA A 146 -0.81 -7.80 -38.08
CA ALA A 146 -0.61 -9.06 -37.40
C ALA A 146 -0.61 -10.13 -38.49
N PRO A 147 0.37 -11.04 -38.52
CA PRO A 147 0.41 -12.07 -39.55
C PRO A 147 -0.91 -12.81 -39.54
N ALA A 148 -1.58 -12.86 -40.70
CA ALA A 148 -2.92 -13.41 -40.87
C ALA A 148 -3.03 -14.88 -40.42
N THR A 149 -1.91 -15.56 -40.16
CA THR A 149 -1.89 -16.94 -39.68
C THR A 149 -0.65 -17.24 -38.82
N ALA A 150 -0.80 -18.14 -37.84
CA ALA A 150 0.29 -18.57 -36.97
C ALA A 150 1.51 -19.13 -37.73
N ALA A 151 1.28 -19.77 -38.89
CA ALA A 151 2.36 -20.26 -39.76
C ALA A 151 3.21 -19.14 -40.37
N SER A 152 2.59 -18.01 -40.76
CA SER A 152 3.34 -16.84 -41.24
C SER A 152 4.14 -16.16 -40.13
N PHE A 153 3.60 -16.14 -38.90
CA PHE A 153 4.32 -15.64 -37.72
C PHE A 153 5.54 -16.50 -37.40
N ALA A 154 5.39 -17.83 -37.41
CA ALA A 154 6.48 -18.75 -37.11
C ALA A 154 7.67 -18.60 -38.08
N LYS A 155 7.39 -18.34 -39.37
CA LYS A 155 8.43 -18.08 -40.39
C LYS A 155 9.20 -16.78 -40.16
N THR A 156 8.63 -15.83 -39.41
CA THR A 156 9.28 -14.56 -39.05
C THR A 156 10.11 -14.62 -37.76
N LEU A 157 9.95 -15.67 -36.94
CA LEU A 157 10.72 -15.84 -35.71
C LEU A 157 12.23 -15.96 -36.01
N GLY A 158 13.05 -15.21 -35.26
CA GLY A 158 14.51 -15.19 -35.38
C GLY A 158 15.08 -14.15 -36.36
N LYS A 159 14.31 -13.70 -37.36
CA LYS A 159 14.75 -12.68 -38.34
C LYS A 159 14.47 -11.24 -37.90
N THR A 160 13.46 -11.03 -37.06
CA THR A 160 13.02 -9.70 -36.60
C THR A 160 13.75 -9.19 -35.36
N THR A 161 14.59 -10.02 -34.72
CA THR A 161 15.30 -9.68 -33.48
C THR A 161 16.23 -8.47 -33.64
N THR A 162 16.72 -8.22 -34.85
CA THR A 162 17.60 -7.07 -35.16
C THR A 162 16.83 -5.75 -35.28
N THR A 163 15.51 -5.81 -35.52
CA THR A 163 14.62 -4.64 -35.71
C THR A 163 13.78 -4.34 -34.46
N GLY A 164 14.17 -4.88 -33.29
CA GLY A 164 13.56 -4.49 -32.02
C GLY A 164 14.19 -3.21 -31.50
N GLU A 165 13.40 -2.25 -31.03
CA GLU A 165 13.94 -1.12 -30.27
C GLU A 165 14.80 -1.66 -29.10
N PRO A 166 16.03 -1.16 -28.91
CA PRO A 166 16.85 -1.56 -27.79
C PRO A 166 16.15 -1.13 -26.50
N ARG A 167 15.46 -2.06 -25.85
CA ARG A 167 14.94 -1.83 -24.51
C ARG A 167 16.14 -1.72 -23.59
N ALA A 168 16.34 -0.55 -22.99
CA ALA A 168 17.26 -0.40 -21.88
C ALA A 168 16.83 -1.36 -20.76
N THR A 169 17.43 -2.54 -20.71
CA THR A 169 17.33 -3.41 -19.54
C THR A 169 17.99 -2.63 -18.41
N HIS A 170 17.15 -2.00 -17.60
CA HIS A 170 17.53 -1.06 -16.57
C HIS A 170 18.39 -1.78 -15.52
N ARG A 171 19.70 -1.77 -15.73
CA ARG A 171 20.69 -2.01 -14.69
C ARG A 171 20.93 -0.66 -14.04
N ARG A 172 20.39 -0.44 -12.84
CA ARG A 172 20.77 0.75 -12.06
C ARG A 172 22.27 0.68 -11.83
N THR A 173 23.01 1.65 -12.33
CA THR A 173 24.40 1.86 -11.90
C THR A 173 24.37 2.04 -10.38
N ARG A 174 25.25 1.32 -9.67
CA ARG A 174 25.41 1.51 -8.22
C ARG A 174 25.79 2.97 -8.00
N ARG A 175 24.88 3.78 -7.46
CA ARG A 175 25.24 5.13 -6.99
C ARG A 175 26.15 4.96 -5.78
N ALA A 176 27.33 5.58 -5.83
CA ALA A 176 28.19 5.68 -4.67
C ALA A 176 27.43 6.34 -3.51
N TYR A 177 27.57 5.77 -2.31
CA TYR A 177 27.03 6.33 -1.07
C TYR A 177 27.64 7.73 -0.86
N LYS A 178 26.82 8.78 -0.80
CA LYS A 178 27.29 10.10 -0.39
C LYS A 178 27.36 10.12 1.14
N PRO A 179 28.53 10.32 1.76
CA PRO A 179 28.59 10.57 3.20
C PRO A 179 27.79 11.84 3.51
N GLY A 180 27.06 11.77 4.63
CA GLY A 180 26.03 12.73 5.00
C GLY A 180 26.51 14.17 5.07
N PHE A 181 25.54 15.06 4.88
CA PHE A 181 25.61 16.50 5.02
C PHE A 181 26.51 16.95 6.18
N ALA A 182 27.48 17.82 5.88
CA ALA A 182 28.17 18.60 6.88
C ALA A 182 27.13 19.35 7.74
N CYS A 183 27.26 19.23 9.06
CA CYS A 183 26.47 19.98 10.03
C CYS A 183 26.50 21.47 9.67
N ARG A 184 25.33 22.06 9.37
CA ARG A 184 25.20 23.51 9.29
C ARG A 184 25.55 24.08 10.68
N PRO A 185 26.44 25.07 10.81
CA PRO A 185 26.67 25.73 12.08
C PRO A 185 25.38 26.42 12.52
N SER A 186 24.96 26.15 13.76
CA SER A 186 23.82 26.80 14.38
C SER A 186 24.07 28.31 14.50
N SER A 187 23.33 29.10 13.74
CA SER A 187 23.22 30.53 13.98
C SER A 187 22.42 30.77 15.26
N THR A 188 23.09 30.69 16.40
CA THR A 188 22.62 31.25 17.67
C THR A 188 23.72 32.13 18.22
N ARG A 189 23.87 33.32 17.62
CA ARG A 189 24.66 34.41 18.18
C ARG A 189 23.80 35.05 19.27
N ILE A 190 23.91 34.52 20.49
CA ILE A 190 23.34 35.14 21.68
C ILE A 190 24.10 36.45 21.89
N LEU A 191 23.44 37.57 21.58
CA LEU A 191 23.86 38.90 21.99
C LEU A 191 23.78 38.98 23.53
N LEU A 192 24.92 38.86 24.21
CA LEU A 192 25.05 39.36 25.57
C LEU A 192 25.09 40.89 25.53
N ARG A 193 23.92 41.51 25.65
CA ARG A 193 23.81 42.92 26.03
C ARG A 193 24.16 43.04 27.50
N SER A 194 25.37 43.51 27.77
CA SER A 194 25.78 44.08 29.06
C SER A 194 24.80 45.18 29.46
N ARG A 195 24.05 44.97 30.56
CA ARG A 195 23.34 46.03 31.28
C ARG A 195 24.23 46.48 32.42
N ALA A 196 24.76 47.69 32.30
CA ALA A 196 25.34 48.45 33.39
C ALA A 196 24.25 48.92 34.37
N GLY A 197 24.57 48.93 35.66
CA GLY A 197 23.76 49.43 36.78
C GLY A 197 24.19 48.72 38.07
N SER A 198 25.27 49.15 38.72
CA SER A 198 25.30 50.21 39.76
C SER A 198 24.45 49.89 40.99
N LEU A 199 25.13 49.53 42.08
CA LEU A 199 24.81 49.76 43.51
C LEU A 199 25.99 49.15 44.32
N ARG A 200 27.03 49.94 44.60
CA ARG A 200 27.29 50.69 45.85
C ARG A 200 27.60 49.82 47.09
N ASN A 201 28.84 50.05 47.55
CA ASN A 201 29.60 49.60 48.71
C ASN A 201 28.88 49.33 50.05
N ARG A 202 29.39 48.27 50.71
CA ARG A 202 30.00 48.23 52.06
C ARG A 202 29.55 49.28 53.08
N SER A 203 28.91 48.80 54.15
CA SER A 203 29.36 48.87 55.56
C SER A 203 28.60 47.81 56.34
#